data_AF-F9X8I1-F1
#
_entry.id   AF-F9X8I1-F1
#
_cell.length_a   1.000
_cell.length_b   1.000
_cell.length_c   1.000
_cell.angle_alpha   90.00
_cell.angle_beta   90.00
_cell.angle_gamma   90.00
#
_symmetry.space_group_name_H-M   'P 1'
#
loop_
_entity.id
_entity.type
_entity.pdbx_description
1 polymer ?
#
loop_
_entity_poly.entity_id
_entity_poly.type
_entity_poly.pdbx_seq_one_letter_code
_entity_poly.pdbx_strand_id
1 'polypeptide(L)'
;MQPSPYRGQPTPEVEEAWIRLWRLPMIQFPESKLPALNKSDATQYMHASQDYGGGVLGFFHVFHELHCLNMIRQYTYRQTYDYSNVTAFRAPEEIVRGHVDHCIETLRKQLMCTSDVTPVLFVKDDSRPSGMKSDFNVKRKCRDFGKIQDWALENLAQPPERHQADQVESLVELVHI
;
A
#
# COMPACT_ATOMS: atom_id res chain seq x y z
N MET A 1 -4.52 -23.54 -4.29
CA MET A 1 -4.10 -22.13 -4.31
C MET A 1 -2.97 -21.96 -3.32
N GLN A 2 -1.92 -21.18 -3.61
CA GLN A 2 -0.81 -21.04 -2.67
C GLN A 2 -1.25 -20.28 -1.40
N PRO A 3 -0.74 -20.66 -0.22
CA PRO A 3 -0.99 -19.94 1.03
C PRO A 3 -0.49 -18.49 0.94
N SER A 4 -1.21 -17.55 1.56
CA SER A 4 -0.80 -16.15 1.67
C SER A 4 -1.35 -15.54 2.96
N PRO A 5 -0.54 -14.81 3.74
CA PRO A 5 -0.99 -14.18 4.99
C PRO A 5 -1.97 -13.02 4.75
N TYR A 6 -2.09 -12.55 3.51
CA TYR A 6 -2.95 -11.42 3.13
C TYR A 6 -4.32 -11.85 2.59
N ARG A 7 -4.58 -13.16 2.51
CA ARG A 7 -5.75 -13.73 1.85
C ARG A 7 -6.60 -14.54 2.82
N GLY A 8 -7.93 -14.41 2.70
CA GLY A 8 -8.90 -15.23 3.41
C GLY A 8 -9.98 -14.40 4.04
N GLN A 9 -10.78 -15.03 4.91
CA GLN A 9 -11.70 -14.31 5.79
C GLN A 9 -10.89 -13.40 6.72
N PRO A 10 -11.44 -12.23 7.11
CA PRO A 10 -10.78 -11.36 8.07
C PRO A 10 -10.57 -12.08 9.40
N THR A 11 -9.36 -11.96 9.93
CA THR A 11 -8.92 -12.42 11.25
C THR A 11 -7.96 -11.36 11.79
N PRO A 12 -7.75 -11.25 13.11
CA PRO A 12 -6.77 -10.32 13.66
C PRO A 12 -5.40 -10.42 12.99
N GLU A 13 -4.94 -11.64 12.67
CA GLU A 13 -3.66 -11.90 12.03
C GLU A 13 -3.61 -11.37 10.59
N VAL A 14 -4.69 -11.54 9.83
CA VAL A 14 -4.81 -11.01 8.46
C VAL A 14 -4.86 -9.48 8.49
N GLU A 15 -5.66 -8.90 9.38
CA GLU A 15 -5.77 -7.43 9.51
C GLU A 15 -4.42 -6.80 9.87
N GLU A 16 -3.72 -7.40 10.81
CA GLU A 16 -2.41 -6.95 11.25
C GLU A 16 -1.35 -7.11 10.14
N ALA A 17 -1.40 -8.22 9.37
CA ALA A 17 -0.54 -8.37 8.20
C ALA A 17 -0.75 -7.25 7.18
N TRP A 18 -2.01 -6.87 6.91
CA TRP A 18 -2.33 -5.75 6.04
C TRP A 18 -1.85 -4.40 6.60
N ILE A 19 -2.07 -4.13 7.90
CA ILE A 19 -1.61 -2.88 8.53
C ILE A 19 -0.09 -2.71 8.35
N ARG A 20 0.69 -3.75 8.65
CA ARG A 20 2.16 -3.73 8.49
C ARG A 20 2.62 -3.53 7.05
N LEU A 21 1.80 -3.93 6.07
CA LEU A 21 2.15 -3.87 4.65
C LEU A 21 2.11 -2.43 4.09
N TRP A 22 1.18 -1.60 4.55
CA TRP A 22 0.94 -0.27 3.97
C TRP A 22 1.09 0.90 4.93
N ARG A 23 0.93 0.70 6.24
CA ARG A 23 0.88 1.80 7.23
C ARG A 23 2.27 2.22 7.69
N LEU A 24 3.11 2.61 6.75
CA LEU A 24 4.48 3.07 7.00
C LEU A 24 4.49 4.54 7.45
N PRO A 25 5.56 5.00 8.13
CA PRO A 25 5.70 6.40 8.53
C PRO A 25 5.64 7.36 7.34
N MET A 26 5.24 8.60 7.60
CA MET A 26 5.46 9.68 6.64
C MET A 26 6.96 9.94 6.51
N ILE A 27 7.38 10.25 5.29
CA ILE A 27 8.74 10.63 4.93
C ILE A 27 8.74 12.09 4.47
N GLN A 28 9.93 12.63 4.22
CA GLN A 28 10.08 13.98 3.67
C GLN A 28 10.77 13.94 2.32
N PHE A 29 10.39 14.89 1.48
CA PHE A 29 10.98 15.10 0.17
C PHE A 29 11.64 16.46 0.12
N PRO A 30 12.87 16.56 -0.42
CA PRO A 30 13.56 17.83 -0.54
C PRO A 30 12.82 18.77 -1.50
N GLU A 31 12.59 20.01 -1.07
CA GLU A 31 11.91 21.04 -1.87
C GLU A 31 12.57 21.24 -3.25
N SER A 32 13.90 21.12 -3.31
CA SER A 32 14.69 21.23 -4.54
C SER A 32 14.31 20.20 -5.61
N LYS A 33 13.57 19.14 -5.27
CA LYS A 33 13.09 18.11 -6.20
C LYS A 33 11.63 18.30 -6.62
N LEU A 34 10.88 19.24 -6.03
CA LEU A 34 9.52 19.56 -6.45
C LEU A 34 9.38 19.88 -7.96
N PRO A 35 10.33 20.56 -8.62
CA PRO A 35 10.24 20.83 -10.05
C PRO A 35 10.16 19.55 -10.91
N ALA A 36 10.72 18.42 -10.45
CA ALA A 36 10.62 17.14 -11.16
C ALA A 36 9.18 16.59 -11.18
N LEU A 37 8.31 17.08 -10.30
CA LEU A 37 6.88 16.77 -10.24
C LEU A 37 6.02 17.86 -10.87
N ASN A 38 6.64 18.80 -11.61
CA ASN A 38 6.00 19.99 -12.14
C ASN A 38 5.34 20.86 -11.03
N LYS A 39 6.01 20.97 -9.88
CA LYS A 39 5.61 21.80 -8.73
C LYS A 39 6.71 22.81 -8.41
N SER A 40 6.34 24.04 -8.06
CA SER A 40 7.31 25.14 -7.87
C SER A 40 7.17 25.93 -6.57
N ASP A 41 6.00 25.91 -5.94
CA ASP A 41 5.73 26.64 -4.71
C ASP A 41 5.68 25.67 -3.52
N ALA A 42 6.79 25.57 -2.78
CA ALA A 42 6.88 24.70 -1.61
C ALA A 42 5.95 25.14 -0.48
N THR A 43 5.63 26.44 -0.37
CA THR A 43 4.88 27.00 0.77
C THR A 43 3.44 26.48 0.87
N GLN A 44 2.93 25.85 -0.20
CA GLN A 44 1.61 25.22 -0.25
C GLN A 44 1.56 23.86 0.43
N TYR A 45 2.70 23.27 0.79
CA TYR A 45 2.77 21.94 1.37
C TYR A 45 3.12 21.97 2.85
N MET A 46 2.73 20.90 3.55
CA MET A 46 3.17 20.67 4.92
C MET A 46 4.65 20.26 4.93
N HIS A 47 5.39 20.73 5.92
CA HIS A 47 6.81 20.42 6.08
C HIS A 47 7.05 19.62 7.36
N ALA A 48 8.04 18.75 7.30
CA ALA A 48 8.56 18.06 8.47
C ALA A 48 9.19 19.07 9.43
N SER A 49 9.33 18.69 10.71
CA SER A 49 10.14 19.50 11.63
C SER A 49 11.60 19.53 11.16
N GLN A 50 12.36 20.54 11.60
CA GLN A 50 13.78 20.64 11.27
C GLN A 50 14.60 19.47 11.80
N ASP A 51 14.17 18.84 12.90
CA ASP A 51 14.81 17.63 13.46
C ASP A 51 14.72 16.43 12.52
N TYR A 52 13.78 16.45 11.57
CA TYR A 52 13.60 15.43 10.53
C TYR A 52 13.96 15.96 9.12
N GLY A 53 14.75 17.03 9.04
CA GLY A 53 15.28 17.57 7.78
C GLY A 53 14.42 18.64 7.10
N GLY A 54 13.27 19.00 7.65
CA GLY A 54 12.52 20.21 7.24
C GLY A 54 11.87 20.17 5.85
N GLY A 55 11.98 19.08 5.09
CA GLY A 55 11.41 18.97 3.74
C GLY A 55 9.90 18.76 3.72
N VAL A 56 9.35 18.65 2.51
CA VAL A 56 7.91 18.49 2.29
C VAL A 56 7.45 17.10 2.72
N LEU A 57 6.41 17.03 3.56
CA LEU A 57 5.85 15.76 4.02
C LEU A 57 5.15 14.99 2.91
N GLY A 58 5.29 13.68 2.95
CA GLY A 58 4.51 12.77 2.11
C GLY A 58 4.77 11.31 2.45
N PHE A 59 4.36 10.44 1.53
CA PHE A 59 4.58 9.00 1.60
C PHE A 59 4.73 8.46 0.18
N PHE A 60 5.30 7.26 0.03
CA PHE A 60 5.34 6.62 -1.28
C PHE A 60 3.95 6.20 -1.75
N HIS A 61 3.69 6.45 -3.04
CA HIS A 61 2.38 6.18 -3.64
C HIS A 61 1.93 4.72 -3.49
N VAL A 62 2.87 3.75 -3.50
CA VAL A 62 2.57 2.32 -3.31
C VAL A 62 1.90 2.02 -1.98
N PHE A 63 2.21 2.76 -0.92
CA PHE A 63 1.56 2.59 0.39
C PHE A 63 0.10 3.05 0.35
N HIS A 64 -0.19 4.12 -0.39
CA HIS A 64 -1.56 4.56 -0.63
C HIS A 64 -2.35 3.60 -1.54
N GLU A 65 -1.69 3.02 -2.55
CA GLU A 65 -2.29 1.98 -3.40
C GLU A 65 -2.66 0.74 -2.56
N LEU A 66 -1.77 0.29 -1.67
CA LEU A 66 -2.03 -0.84 -0.78
C LEU A 66 -3.09 -0.53 0.28
N HIS A 67 -3.11 0.70 0.81
CA HIS A 67 -4.21 1.19 1.64
C HIS A 67 -5.54 1.11 0.89
N CYS A 68 -5.60 1.61 -0.36
CA CYS A 68 -6.78 1.57 -1.20
C CYS A 68 -7.28 0.14 -1.44
N LEU A 69 -6.35 -0.78 -1.71
CA LEU A 69 -6.68 -2.19 -1.89
C LEU A 69 -7.24 -2.81 -0.59
N ASN A 70 -6.63 -2.49 0.55
CA ASN A 70 -7.10 -2.95 1.85
C ASN A 70 -8.49 -2.37 2.20
N MET A 71 -8.73 -1.10 1.89
CA MET A 71 -10.03 -0.45 2.08
C MET A 71 -11.13 -1.15 1.29
N ILE A 72 -10.88 -1.50 0.02
CA ILE A 72 -11.81 -2.28 -0.81
C ILE A 72 -12.03 -3.67 -0.18
N ARG A 73 -10.95 -4.36 0.22
CA ARG A 73 -11.04 -5.67 0.87
C ARG A 73 -11.93 -5.60 2.11
N GLN A 74 -11.63 -4.73 3.06
CA GLN A 74 -12.40 -4.57 4.29
C GLN A 74 -13.86 -4.19 4.01
N TYR A 75 -14.10 -3.31 3.03
CA TYR A 75 -15.44 -2.92 2.61
C TYR A 75 -16.29 -4.13 2.21
N THR A 76 -15.72 -5.10 1.49
CA THR A 76 -16.44 -6.33 1.09
C THR A 76 -16.80 -7.25 2.26
N TYR A 77 -16.17 -7.09 3.41
CA TYR A 77 -16.40 -7.90 4.61
C TYR A 77 -17.16 -7.16 5.73
N ARG A 78 -17.60 -5.90 5.52
CA ARG A 78 -18.25 -5.09 6.58
C ARG A 78 -19.52 -5.69 7.17
N GLN A 79 -20.17 -6.63 6.48
CA GLN A 79 -21.35 -7.32 6.99
C GLN A 79 -21.00 -8.53 7.87
N THR A 80 -19.77 -9.03 7.79
CA THR A 80 -19.36 -10.31 8.41
C THR A 80 -18.18 -10.16 9.37
N TYR A 81 -17.57 -8.97 9.47
CA TYR A 81 -16.48 -8.68 10.39
C TYR A 81 -16.65 -7.27 10.97
N ASP A 82 -16.31 -7.12 12.26
CA ASP A 82 -16.41 -5.84 12.96
C ASP A 82 -15.22 -4.93 12.60
N TYR A 83 -15.51 -3.85 11.87
CA TYR A 83 -14.57 -2.80 11.56
C TYR A 83 -14.92 -1.46 12.25
N SER A 84 -15.63 -1.50 13.38
CA SER A 84 -15.94 -0.30 14.17
C SER A 84 -14.69 0.44 14.66
N ASN A 85 -13.54 -0.22 14.73
CA ASN A 85 -12.24 0.37 15.03
C ASN A 85 -11.57 1.07 13.82
N VAL A 86 -12.05 0.86 12.60
CA VAL A 86 -11.51 1.51 11.40
C VAL A 86 -12.16 2.87 11.21
N THR A 87 -11.40 3.94 11.46
CA THR A 87 -11.89 5.32 11.41
C THR A 87 -12.57 5.66 10.08
N ALA A 88 -12.05 5.14 8.96
CA ALA A 88 -12.61 5.40 7.63
C ALA A 88 -14.05 4.88 7.45
N PHE A 89 -14.50 3.93 8.27
CA PHE A 89 -15.88 3.40 8.24
C PHE A 89 -16.81 4.03 9.27
N ARG A 90 -16.33 4.98 10.08
CA ARG A 90 -17.17 5.73 11.03
C ARG A 90 -17.86 6.94 10.39
N ALA A 91 -17.50 7.28 9.15
CA ALA A 91 -18.13 8.35 8.39
C ALA A 91 -19.52 7.92 7.87
N PRO A 92 -20.38 8.86 7.45
CA PRO A 92 -21.63 8.54 6.77
C PRO A 92 -21.40 7.62 5.57
N GLU A 93 -22.34 6.69 5.29
CA GLU A 93 -22.16 5.67 4.24
C GLU A 93 -21.83 6.25 2.86
N GLU A 94 -22.32 7.44 2.51
CA GLU A 94 -21.96 8.14 1.27
C GLU A 94 -20.47 8.48 1.21
N ILE A 95 -19.89 8.98 2.31
CA ILE A 95 -18.46 9.30 2.41
C ILE A 95 -17.63 8.02 2.37
N VAL A 96 -18.10 6.96 3.03
CA VAL A 96 -17.42 5.66 2.99
C VAL A 96 -17.41 5.11 1.56
N ARG A 97 -18.56 5.12 0.88
CA ARG A 97 -18.67 4.69 -0.51
C ARG A 97 -17.77 5.53 -1.42
N GLY A 98 -17.78 6.85 -1.26
CA GLY A 98 -16.92 7.77 -2.01
C GLY A 98 -15.43 7.47 -1.82
N HIS A 99 -14.99 7.12 -0.60
CA HIS A 99 -13.62 6.68 -0.35
C HIS A 99 -13.32 5.39 -1.13
N VAL A 100 -14.21 4.39 -1.10
CA VAL A 100 -13.98 3.14 -1.87
C VAL A 100 -13.98 3.38 -3.38
N ASP A 101 -14.80 4.29 -3.91
CA ASP A 101 -14.77 4.66 -5.32
C ASP A 101 -13.47 5.37 -5.69
N HIS A 102 -12.97 6.26 -4.82
CA HIS A 102 -11.63 6.82 -4.96
C HIS A 102 -10.54 5.73 -4.97
N CYS A 103 -10.60 4.76 -4.07
CA CYS A 103 -9.65 3.65 -4.02
C CYS A 103 -9.65 2.84 -5.33
N ILE A 104 -10.82 2.53 -5.87
CA ILE A 104 -10.97 1.82 -7.14
C ILE A 104 -10.34 2.62 -8.28
N GLU A 105 -10.64 3.92 -8.36
CA GLU A 105 -10.12 4.80 -9.41
C GLU A 105 -8.60 5.01 -9.31
N THR A 106 -8.06 5.16 -8.10
CA THR A 106 -6.62 5.24 -7.85
C THR A 106 -5.90 3.99 -8.33
N LEU A 107 -6.41 2.80 -7.97
CA LEU A 107 -5.83 1.53 -8.41
C LEU A 107 -5.95 1.33 -9.93
N ARG A 108 -7.09 1.68 -10.53
CA ARG A 108 -7.28 1.62 -11.99
C ARG A 108 -6.25 2.51 -12.71
N LYS A 109 -6.08 3.76 -12.29
CA LYS A 109 -5.09 4.69 -12.84
C LYS A 109 -3.67 4.17 -12.69
N GLN A 110 -3.34 3.63 -11.51
CA GLN A 110 -2.03 3.07 -11.28
C GLN A 110 -1.72 1.89 -12.21
N LEU A 111 -2.66 0.93 -12.32
CA LEU A 111 -2.51 -0.23 -13.21
C LEU A 111 -2.29 0.20 -14.66
N MET A 112 -2.96 1.25 -15.12
CA MET A 112 -2.72 1.82 -16.45
C MET A 112 -1.37 2.53 -16.56
N CYS A 113 -0.94 3.25 -15.53
CA CYS A 113 0.32 3.99 -15.52
C CYS A 113 1.53 3.04 -15.55
N THR A 114 1.50 1.97 -14.77
CA THR A 114 2.62 1.02 -14.69
C THR A 114 2.53 -0.14 -15.67
N SER A 115 1.33 -0.44 -16.20
CA SER A 115 1.00 -1.45 -17.22
C SER A 115 1.99 -2.62 -17.34
N ASP A 116 1.72 -3.73 -16.63
CA ASP A 116 2.47 -4.97 -16.81
C ASP A 116 2.10 -5.63 -18.15
N VAL A 117 3.05 -5.65 -19.09
CA VAL A 117 2.90 -6.25 -20.41
C VAL A 117 3.32 -7.73 -20.47
N THR A 118 3.60 -8.37 -19.33
CA THR A 118 3.91 -9.79 -19.26
C THR A 118 2.71 -10.62 -19.74
N PRO A 119 2.83 -11.45 -20.80
CA PRO A 119 1.71 -12.20 -21.35
C PRO A 119 1.10 -13.18 -20.34
N VAL A 120 -0.22 -13.28 -20.32
CA VAL A 120 -0.92 -14.44 -19.74
C VAL A 120 -1.06 -15.47 -20.85
N LEU A 121 -0.42 -16.63 -20.66
CA LEU A 121 -0.44 -17.72 -21.64
C LEU A 121 -1.64 -18.63 -21.39
N PHE A 122 -2.00 -19.42 -22.39
CA PHE A 122 -2.99 -20.49 -22.26
C PHE A 122 -2.31 -21.83 -22.49
N VAL A 123 -2.56 -22.79 -21.61
CA VAL A 123 -2.15 -24.18 -21.78
C VAL A 123 -3.37 -25.04 -22.05
N LYS A 124 -3.18 -26.09 -22.86
CA LYS A 124 -4.24 -27.05 -23.19
C LYS A 124 -4.75 -27.72 -21.91
N ASP A 125 -6.07 -27.83 -21.81
CA ASP A 125 -6.76 -28.46 -20.69
C ASP A 125 -8.11 -29.02 -21.16
N ASP A 126 -8.10 -30.29 -21.56
CA ASP A 126 -9.28 -30.98 -22.10
C ASP A 126 -10.38 -31.20 -21.06
N SER A 127 -10.10 -30.97 -19.77
CA SER A 127 -11.11 -31.02 -18.70
C SER A 127 -12.02 -29.79 -18.69
N ARG A 128 -11.64 -28.71 -19.39
CA ARG A 128 -12.41 -27.47 -19.48
C ARG A 128 -13.19 -27.40 -20.79
N PRO A 129 -14.43 -26.87 -20.80
CA PRO A 129 -15.19 -26.65 -22.03
C PRO A 129 -14.46 -25.79 -23.08
N SER A 130 -13.58 -24.89 -22.64
CA SER A 130 -12.75 -24.06 -23.52
C SER A 130 -11.55 -24.79 -24.14
N GLY A 131 -11.23 -26.00 -23.69
CA GLY A 131 -10.01 -26.74 -24.07
C GLY A 131 -8.70 -26.10 -23.58
N MET A 132 -8.78 -25.07 -22.73
CA MET A 132 -7.63 -24.31 -22.25
C MET A 132 -7.82 -23.75 -20.85
N LYS A 133 -6.70 -23.56 -20.13
CA LYS A 133 -6.61 -22.81 -18.86
C LYS A 133 -5.52 -21.74 -18.96
N SER A 134 -5.71 -20.63 -18.26
CA SER A 134 -4.68 -19.60 -18.14
C SER A 134 -3.49 -20.10 -17.31
N ASP A 135 -2.30 -19.83 -17.79
CA ASP A 135 -1.03 -20.00 -17.07
C ASP A 135 -0.55 -18.65 -16.54
N PHE A 136 -0.65 -18.50 -15.23
CA PHE A 136 -0.18 -17.30 -14.51
C PHE A 136 1.27 -17.44 -14.03
N ASN A 137 1.88 -18.63 -14.18
CA ASN A 137 3.24 -18.94 -13.73
C ASN A 137 4.30 -18.44 -14.72
N VAL A 138 4.24 -17.14 -15.01
CA VAL A 138 5.20 -16.44 -15.88
C VAL A 138 6.13 -15.58 -15.03
N LYS A 139 7.41 -15.56 -15.39
CA LYS A 139 8.40 -14.74 -14.70
C LYS A 139 8.09 -13.26 -14.91
N ARG A 140 8.11 -12.48 -13.82
CA ARG A 140 7.93 -11.03 -13.81
C ARG A 140 9.14 -10.38 -13.15
N LYS A 141 9.47 -9.15 -13.57
CA LYS A 141 10.48 -8.34 -12.90
C LYS A 141 9.77 -7.39 -11.93
N CYS A 142 9.92 -7.64 -10.65
CA CYS A 142 9.35 -6.80 -9.60
C CYS A 142 10.42 -5.84 -9.04
N ARG A 143 9.97 -4.71 -8.48
CA ARG A 143 10.79 -3.97 -7.54
C ARG A 143 10.91 -4.79 -6.25
N ASP A 144 12.04 -4.66 -5.57
CA ASP A 144 12.22 -5.24 -4.24
C ASP A 144 11.39 -4.44 -3.25
N PHE A 145 10.22 -4.95 -2.87
CA PHE A 145 9.29 -4.23 -2.01
C PHE A 145 9.81 -4.08 -0.58
N GLY A 146 10.56 -5.07 -0.07
CA GLY A 146 11.17 -5.01 1.26
C GLY A 146 12.10 -3.80 1.36
N LYS A 147 12.98 -3.61 0.38
CA LYS A 147 13.88 -2.44 0.33
C LYS A 147 13.15 -1.08 0.26
N ILE A 148 11.94 -1.05 -0.30
CA ILE A 148 11.12 0.18 -0.32
C ILE A 148 10.56 0.46 1.07
N GLN A 149 10.13 -0.57 1.79
CA GLN A 149 9.66 -0.44 3.18
C GLN A 149 10.81 -0.05 4.11
N ASP A 150 11.94 -0.74 4.01
CA ASP A 150 13.13 -0.48 4.84
C ASP A 150 13.58 0.98 4.68
N TRP A 151 13.71 1.44 3.44
CA TRP A 151 14.08 2.83 3.18
C TRP A 151 13.08 3.83 3.77
N ALA A 152 11.78 3.55 3.68
CA ALA A 152 10.76 4.44 4.25
C ALA A 152 10.83 4.50 5.79
N LEU A 153 11.13 3.37 6.43
CA LEU A 153 11.28 3.28 7.88
C LEU A 153 12.56 3.98 8.35
N GLU A 154 13.65 3.92 7.58
CA GLU A 154 14.91 4.63 7.88
C GLU A 154 14.82 6.16 7.69
N ASN A 155 13.86 6.66 6.90
CA ASN A 155 13.75 8.07 6.50
C ASN A 155 12.45 8.73 7.01
N LEU A 156 11.97 8.30 8.17
CA LEU A 156 10.77 8.86 8.82
C LEU A 156 10.92 10.37 9.06
N ALA A 157 9.84 11.10 8.79
CA ALA A 157 9.79 12.57 8.87
C ALA A 157 9.00 13.10 10.08
N GLN A 158 8.61 12.20 10.97
CA GLN A 158 7.84 12.47 12.17
C GLN A 158 8.02 11.30 13.15
N PRO A 159 7.77 11.50 14.46
CA PRO A 159 7.80 10.40 15.43
C PRO A 159 6.86 9.26 14.97
N PRO A 160 7.31 8.00 15.04
CA PRO A 160 6.51 6.87 14.60
C PRO A 160 5.25 6.72 15.48
N GLU A 161 4.13 6.36 14.85
CA GLU A 161 2.95 5.94 15.62
C GLU A 161 3.24 4.64 16.37
N ARG A 162 2.44 4.31 17.40
CA ARG A 162 2.66 3.11 18.23
C ARG A 162 2.79 1.81 17.42
N HIS A 163 1.96 1.61 16.39
CA HIS A 163 2.04 0.44 15.51
C HIS A 163 3.26 0.43 14.58
N GLN A 164 3.86 1.59 14.34
CA GLN A 164 5.07 1.75 13.53
C GLN A 164 6.33 1.60 14.39
N ALA A 165 6.26 1.92 15.68
CA ALA A 165 7.38 1.79 16.62
C ALA A 165 7.91 0.35 16.65
N ASP A 166 7.03 -0.64 16.78
CA ASP A 166 7.42 -2.07 16.78
C ASP A 166 8.10 -2.49 15.47
N GLN A 167 7.68 -1.92 14.33
CA GLN A 167 8.30 -2.19 13.03
C GLN A 167 9.68 -1.54 12.93
N VAL A 168 9.83 -0.30 13.40
CA VAL A 168 11.10 0.42 13.43
C VAL A 168 12.09 -0.28 14.35
N GLU A 169 11.67 -0.71 15.55
CA GLU A 169 12.52 -1.46 16.49
C GLU A 169 13.01 -2.78 15.88
N SER A 170 12.16 -3.53 15.19
CA SER A 170 12.57 -4.78 14.53
C SER A 170 13.62 -4.57 13.42
N LEU A 171 13.58 -3.44 12.72
CA LEU A 171 14.58 -3.08 11.71
C LEU A 171 15.91 -2.67 12.34
N VAL A 172 15.88 -1.93 13.46
CA VAL A 172 17.10 -1.57 14.18
C VAL A 172 17.82 -2.82 14.67
N GLU A 173 17.10 -3.84 15.14
CA GLU A 173 17.68 -5.12 15.53
C GLU A 173 18.29 -5.90 14.34
N LEU A 174 17.70 -5.81 13.14
CA LEU A 174 18.23 -6.43 11.92
C LEU A 174 19.49 -5.75 11.36
N VAL A 175 19.69 -4.45 11.63
CA VAL A 175 20.87 -3.68 11.18
C VAL A 175 22.05 -3.84 12.15
N HIS A 176 21.83 -4.31 13.38
CA HIS A 176 22.88 -4.52 14.41
C HIS A 176 23.38 -5.98 14.51
N ILE A 177 23.16 -6.81 13.48
CA ILE A 177 23.73 -8.17 13.35
C ILE A 177 24.68 -8.23 12.15
#